data_AF-A0A4U1C275-F1
#
_entry.id   AF-A0A4U1C275-F1
#
_cell.length_a   1.000
_cell.length_b   1.000
_cell.length_c   1.000
_cell.angle_alpha   90.00
_cell.angle_beta   90.00
_cell.angle_gamma   90.00
#
_symmetry.space_group_name_H-M   'P 1'
#
loop_
_entity.id
_entity.type
_entity.pdbx_description
1 polymer ?
#
loop_
_entity_poly.entity_id
_entity_poly.type
_entity_poly.pdbx_seq_one_letter_code
_entity_poly.pdbx_strand_id
1 'polypeptide(L)'
;MSFLNDLINSENDEVLREELQERLDIVSHKIKFMDKVPVVCLDTNNMQNLLLTEEINAAGGVFTADVLGAVYIIYYQEGKSLNDLMREVPSLIDAEWPAVKNGRIVLLNDNADKQRNPSNAVSLIEDFAEMLHPGYFIFGYEGDKWIRFGV
;
A
#
# COMPACT_ATOMS: atom_id res chain seq x y z
N MET A 1 19.39 0.62 9.64
CA MET A 1 18.57 1.86 9.62
C MET A 1 17.47 1.62 8.61
N SER A 2 16.22 1.95 8.94
CA SER A 2 15.08 1.77 8.02
C SER A 2 15.18 2.81 6.89
N PHE A 3 14.98 2.40 5.63
CA PHE A 3 14.99 3.28 4.45
C PHE A 3 14.12 4.54 4.66
N LEU A 4 13.00 4.39 5.35
CA LEU A 4 12.05 5.46 5.64
C LEU A 4 12.63 6.53 6.57
N ASN A 5 13.40 6.14 7.58
CA ASN A 5 14.03 7.10 8.48
C ASN A 5 15.11 7.91 7.76
N ASP A 6 15.88 7.25 6.89
CA ASP A 6 16.90 7.93 6.08
C ASP A 6 16.24 8.89 5.07
N LEU A 7 15.08 8.52 4.51
CA LEU A 7 14.28 9.39 3.65
C LEU A 7 13.73 10.60 4.41
N ILE A 8 13.09 10.41 5.57
CA ILE A 8 12.58 11.52 6.40
C ILE A 8 13.69 12.45 6.87
N ASN A 9 14.86 11.91 7.25
CA ASN A 9 16.02 12.71 7.63
C ASN A 9 16.63 13.52 6.49
N SER A 10 16.30 13.22 5.23
CA SER A 10 16.70 14.02 4.07
C SER A 10 15.87 15.30 3.89
N GLU A 11 14.76 15.44 4.63
CA GLU A 11 13.96 16.66 4.67
C GLU A 11 14.70 17.78 5.40
N ASN A 12 14.80 18.95 4.75
CA ASN A 12 15.51 20.10 5.30
C ASN A 12 14.63 20.96 6.21
N ASP A 13 13.31 20.89 6.03
CA ASP A 13 12.35 21.54 6.92
C ASP A 13 12.19 20.73 8.20
N GLU A 14 12.70 21.28 9.31
CA GLU A 14 12.65 20.64 10.62
C GLU A 14 11.22 20.42 11.13
N VAL A 15 10.30 21.35 10.86
CA VAL A 15 8.91 21.24 11.30
C VAL A 15 8.21 20.12 10.54
N LEU A 16 8.39 20.09 9.20
CA LEU A 16 7.82 19.03 8.37
C LEU A 16 8.41 17.66 8.74
N ARG A 17 9.72 17.57 8.99
CA ARG A 17 10.37 16.34 9.41
C ARG A 17 9.80 15.79 10.72
N GLU A 18 9.60 16.64 11.72
CA GLU A 18 8.98 16.25 13.00
C GLU A 18 7.54 15.77 12.81
N GLU A 19 6.74 16.50 12.02
CA GLU A 19 5.36 16.11 11.70
C GLU A 19 5.29 14.73 11.03
N LEU A 20 6.15 14.49 10.03
CA LEU A 20 6.21 13.22 9.31
C LEU A 20 6.66 12.07 10.21
N GLN A 21 7.62 12.32 11.10
CA GLN A 21 8.07 11.31 12.06
C GLN A 21 6.96 10.96 13.07
N GLU A 22 6.24 11.96 13.59
CA GLU A 22 5.13 11.72 14.51
C GLU A 22 4.02 10.87 13.86
N ARG A 23 3.65 11.19 12.62
CA ARG A 23 2.67 10.41 11.84
C ARG A 23 3.11 8.95 11.65
N LEU A 24 4.36 8.74 11.23
CA LEU A 24 4.93 7.40 11.09
C LEU A 24 4.96 6.63 12.41
N ASP A 25 5.31 7.31 13.51
CA ASP A 25 5.37 6.72 14.84
C ASP A 25 3.98 6.29 15.32
N ILE A 26 2.92 7.06 15.06
CA ILE A 26 1.53 6.70 15.37
C ILE A 26 1.15 5.38 14.69
N VAL A 27 1.43 5.27 13.39
CA VAL A 27 1.13 4.08 12.59
C VAL A 27 1.93 2.87 13.13
N SER A 28 3.24 3.04 13.29
CA SER A 28 4.15 2.01 13.81
C SER A 28 3.77 1.52 15.21
N HIS A 29 3.36 2.42 16.09
CA HIS A 29 2.94 2.10 17.45
C HIS A 29 1.64 1.29 17.52
N LYS A 30 0.73 1.46 16.56
CA LYS A 30 -0.51 0.68 16.49
C LYS A 30 -0.26 -0.69 15.87
N ILE A 31 0.52 -0.74 14.79
CA ILE A 31 0.80 -1.97 14.03
C ILE A 31 1.54 -3.02 14.84
N LYS A 32 2.39 -2.64 15.81
CA LYS A 32 3.09 -3.60 16.66
C LYS A 32 2.17 -4.52 17.48
N PHE A 33 0.90 -4.16 17.60
CA PHE A 33 -0.14 -4.94 18.30
C PHE A 33 -1.12 -5.64 17.34
N MET A 34 -0.90 -5.53 16.03
CA MET A 34 -1.75 -6.13 15.01
C MET A 34 -1.07 -7.35 14.39
N ASP A 35 -1.88 -8.31 13.97
CA ASP A 35 -1.40 -9.46 13.21
C ASP A 35 -0.91 -9.00 11.84
N LYS A 36 0.22 -9.54 11.40
CA LYS A 36 0.76 -9.24 10.08
C LYS A 36 -0.15 -9.78 8.99
N VAL A 37 -0.36 -8.98 7.95
CA VAL A 37 -1.26 -9.32 6.85
C VAL A 37 -0.45 -9.74 5.62
N PRO A 38 -0.60 -10.96 5.10
CA PRO A 38 0.04 -11.37 3.85
C PRO A 38 -0.49 -10.54 2.66
N VAL A 39 0.40 -9.90 1.91
CA VAL A 39 0.07 -9.05 0.77
C VAL A 39 0.92 -9.44 -0.44
N VAL A 40 0.32 -9.49 -1.62
CA VAL A 40 1.07 -9.54 -2.89
C VAL A 40 0.78 -8.27 -3.69
N CYS A 41 1.82 -7.71 -4.30
CA CYS A 41 1.69 -6.57 -5.20
C CYS A 41 1.96 -7.05 -6.63
N LEU A 42 1.04 -6.77 -7.55
CA LEU A 42 1.08 -7.21 -8.94
C LEU A 42 0.99 -6.02 -9.90
N ASP A 43 1.64 -6.14 -11.04
CA ASP A 43 1.51 -5.20 -12.15
C ASP A 43 0.39 -5.63 -13.13
N THR A 44 0.19 -4.87 -14.22
CA THR A 44 -0.82 -5.22 -15.24
C THR A 44 -0.44 -6.42 -16.13
N ASN A 45 0.71 -7.04 -15.89
CA ASN A 45 1.15 -8.30 -16.51
C ASN A 45 1.09 -9.48 -15.53
N ASN A 46 0.48 -9.31 -14.34
CA ASN A 46 0.50 -10.27 -13.23
C ASN A 46 1.93 -10.64 -12.74
N MET A 47 2.89 -9.75 -12.96
CA MET A 47 4.23 -9.86 -12.42
C MET A 47 4.30 -9.20 -11.04
N GLN A 48 5.09 -9.79 -10.14
CA GLN A 48 5.26 -9.23 -8.80
C GLN A 48 6.02 -7.91 -8.84
N ASN A 49 5.45 -6.90 -8.18
CA ASN A 49 6.07 -5.60 -8.03
C ASN A 49 6.57 -5.41 -6.59
N LEU A 50 7.89 -5.35 -6.43
CA LEU A 50 8.54 -5.20 -5.12
C LEU A 50 8.77 -3.74 -4.71
N LEU A 51 8.40 -2.77 -5.55
CA LEU A 51 8.70 -1.35 -5.34
C LEU A 51 8.18 -0.81 -4.00
N LEU A 52 7.01 -1.30 -3.57
CA LEU A 52 6.26 -0.81 -2.41
C LEU A 52 6.42 -1.72 -1.16
N THR A 53 7.40 -2.62 -1.19
CA THR A 53 7.58 -3.66 -0.15
C THR A 53 7.88 -3.04 1.22
N GLU A 54 8.68 -1.99 1.27
CA GLU A 54 9.08 -1.34 2.53
C GLU A 54 7.88 -0.65 3.18
N GLU A 55 7.07 0.05 2.39
CA GLU A 55 5.87 0.75 2.83
C GLU A 55 4.79 -0.23 3.30
N ILE A 56 4.59 -1.33 2.57
CA ILE A 56 3.69 -2.41 2.98
C ILE A 56 4.14 -3.03 4.32
N ASN A 57 5.44 -3.31 4.48
CA ASN A 57 5.97 -3.89 5.71
C ASN A 57 5.82 -2.94 6.91
N ALA A 58 6.08 -1.65 6.70
CA ALA A 58 5.89 -0.59 7.69
C ALA A 58 4.42 -0.46 8.11
N ALA A 59 3.50 -0.66 7.18
CA ALA A 59 2.05 -0.61 7.38
C ALA A 59 1.43 -1.88 8.01
N GLY A 60 2.25 -2.90 8.35
CA GLY A 60 1.75 -4.14 8.97
C GLY A 60 1.50 -5.28 7.99
N GLY A 61 1.77 -5.07 6.71
CA GLY A 61 1.80 -6.12 5.72
C GLY A 61 3.05 -7.00 5.81
N VAL A 62 3.00 -8.15 5.16
CA VAL A 62 4.14 -9.00 4.84
C VAL A 62 4.03 -9.38 3.38
N PHE A 63 5.02 -8.99 2.59
CA PHE A 63 5.06 -9.35 1.18
C PHE A 63 5.14 -10.88 1.03
N THR A 64 4.25 -11.46 0.21
CA THR A 64 4.25 -12.88 -0.14
C THR A 64 4.35 -13.06 -1.65
N ALA A 65 5.14 -14.06 -2.06
CA ALA A 65 5.21 -14.47 -3.46
C ALA A 65 4.04 -15.40 -3.86
N ASP A 66 3.34 -15.97 -2.89
CA ASP A 66 2.20 -16.85 -3.13
C ASP A 66 0.89 -16.03 -3.14
N VAL A 67 0.26 -15.96 -4.32
CA VAL A 67 -1.02 -15.27 -4.53
C VAL A 67 -2.16 -15.98 -3.79
N LEU A 68 -2.09 -17.31 -3.63
CA LEU A 68 -3.13 -18.07 -2.93
C LEU A 68 -3.05 -17.90 -1.41
N GLY A 69 -1.85 -17.69 -0.88
CA GLY A 69 -1.62 -17.35 0.53
C GLY A 69 -1.83 -15.87 0.85
N ALA A 70 -2.02 -15.01 -0.14
CA ALA A 70 -2.21 -13.57 0.06
C ALA A 70 -3.61 -13.26 0.58
N VAL A 71 -3.66 -12.41 1.61
CA VAL A 71 -4.92 -11.87 2.15
C VAL A 71 -5.40 -10.71 1.29
N TYR A 72 -4.49 -9.81 0.89
CA TYR A 72 -4.76 -8.75 -0.08
C TYR A 72 -3.88 -8.90 -1.32
N ILE A 73 -4.48 -8.61 -2.48
CA ILE A 73 -3.76 -8.44 -3.74
C ILE A 73 -3.87 -6.97 -4.13
N ILE A 74 -2.73 -6.31 -4.29
CA ILE A 74 -2.66 -4.90 -4.65
C ILE A 74 -2.16 -4.81 -6.09
N TYR A 75 -2.94 -4.21 -6.97
CA TYR A 75 -2.52 -3.91 -8.33
C TYR A 75 -1.95 -2.50 -8.43
N TYR A 76 -0.71 -2.42 -8.90
CA TYR A 76 0.01 -1.17 -9.10
C TYR A 76 0.85 -1.21 -10.38
N GLN A 77 0.66 -0.21 -11.24
CA GLN A 77 1.46 -0.03 -12.45
C GLN A 77 1.81 1.44 -12.61
N GLU A 78 3.11 1.70 -12.78
CA GLU A 78 3.62 3.05 -13.02
C GLU A 78 2.96 3.68 -14.24
N GLY A 79 2.48 4.92 -14.09
CA GLY A 79 1.88 5.70 -15.17
C GLY A 79 0.43 5.34 -15.53
N LYS A 80 -0.18 4.32 -14.91
CA LYS A 80 -1.60 3.99 -15.09
C LYS A 80 -2.47 4.64 -14.03
N SER A 81 -3.62 5.17 -14.45
CA SER A 81 -4.62 5.71 -13.53
C SER A 81 -5.52 4.61 -12.95
N LEU A 82 -6.31 4.91 -11.92
CA LEU A 82 -7.35 3.99 -11.41
C LEU A 82 -8.28 3.51 -12.53
N ASN A 83 -8.64 4.39 -13.47
CA ASN A 83 -9.53 4.05 -14.57
C ASN A 83 -8.92 3.02 -15.53
N ASP A 84 -7.61 3.08 -15.74
CA ASP A 84 -6.90 2.11 -16.58
C ASP A 84 -6.84 0.75 -15.86
N LEU A 85 -6.48 0.77 -14.56
CA LEU A 85 -6.45 -0.44 -13.73
C LEU A 85 -7.83 -1.09 -13.64
N MET A 86 -8.91 -0.32 -13.43
CA MET A 86 -10.28 -0.84 -13.39
C MET A 86 -10.71 -1.51 -14.71
N ARG A 87 -10.14 -1.10 -15.85
CA ARG A 87 -10.45 -1.70 -17.15
C ARG A 87 -9.67 -2.99 -17.40
N GLU A 88 -8.43 -3.04 -16.92
CA GLU A 88 -7.51 -4.14 -17.24
C GLU A 88 -7.55 -5.26 -16.19
N VAL A 89 -7.51 -4.92 -14.90
CA VAL A 89 -7.39 -5.88 -13.78
C VAL A 89 -8.51 -6.91 -13.74
N PRO A 90 -9.79 -6.61 -14.04
CA PRO A 90 -10.84 -7.64 -14.04
C PRO A 90 -10.56 -8.82 -14.99
N SER A 91 -9.77 -8.61 -16.05
CA SER A 91 -9.38 -9.68 -16.98
C SER A 91 -8.17 -10.50 -16.50
N LEU A 92 -7.43 -10.00 -15.51
CA LEU A 92 -6.19 -10.57 -15.01
C LEU A 92 -6.39 -11.40 -13.74
N ILE A 93 -7.46 -11.12 -12.99
CA ILE A 93 -7.78 -11.81 -11.75
C ILE A 93 -8.34 -13.20 -12.01
N ASP A 94 -7.94 -14.15 -11.16
CA ASP A 94 -8.55 -15.48 -11.14
C ASP A 94 -9.65 -15.52 -10.07
N ALA A 95 -10.86 -15.90 -10.46
CA ALA A 95 -11.99 -16.03 -9.55
C ALA A 95 -11.75 -17.04 -8.42
N GLU A 96 -10.81 -17.97 -8.59
CA GLU A 96 -10.46 -18.94 -7.56
C GLU A 96 -9.55 -18.38 -6.46
N TRP A 97 -8.92 -17.22 -6.68
CA TRP A 97 -8.06 -16.61 -5.68
C TRP A 97 -8.85 -16.22 -4.42
N PRO A 98 -8.36 -16.57 -3.21
CA PRO A 98 -9.03 -16.21 -1.97
C PRO A 98 -9.27 -14.72 -1.82
N ALA A 99 -8.32 -13.88 -2.24
CA ALA A 99 -8.49 -12.43 -2.19
C ALA A 99 -9.64 -11.93 -3.08
N VAL A 100 -9.87 -12.53 -4.25
CA VAL A 100 -11.00 -12.17 -5.13
C VAL A 100 -12.32 -12.54 -4.46
N LYS A 101 -12.45 -13.78 -3.97
CA LYS A 101 -13.66 -14.28 -3.30
C LYS A 101 -14.05 -13.46 -2.06
N ASN A 102 -13.07 -12.84 -1.40
CA ASN A 102 -13.28 -12.02 -0.21
C ASN A 102 -13.32 -10.51 -0.49
N GLY A 103 -13.30 -10.07 -1.75
CA GLY A 103 -13.31 -8.65 -2.11
C GLY A 103 -12.08 -7.87 -1.61
N ARG A 104 -10.92 -8.53 -1.57
CA ARG A 104 -9.64 -8.01 -1.08
C ARG A 104 -8.65 -7.69 -2.20
N ILE A 105 -9.19 -7.37 -3.39
CA ILE A 105 -8.41 -6.80 -4.48
C ILE A 105 -8.40 -5.29 -4.31
N VAL A 106 -7.21 -4.69 -4.34
CA VAL A 106 -7.03 -3.25 -4.24
C VAL A 106 -6.38 -2.74 -5.51
N LEU A 107 -6.94 -1.70 -6.09
CA LEU A 107 -6.31 -0.96 -7.18
C LEU A 107 -5.66 0.28 -6.58
N LEU A 108 -4.34 0.38 -6.72
CA LEU A 108 -3.57 1.50 -6.22
C LEU A 108 -3.18 2.39 -7.41
N ASN A 109 -3.55 3.66 -7.33
CA ASN A 109 -3.08 4.70 -8.23
C ASN A 109 -2.30 5.70 -7.39
N ASP A 110 -1.07 5.31 -7.07
CA ASP A 110 -0.13 6.23 -6.47
C ASP A 110 0.89 6.68 -7.51
N ASN A 111 1.16 7.97 -7.56
CA ASN A 111 2.26 8.50 -8.38
C ASN A 111 3.59 8.36 -7.62
N ALA A 112 3.81 7.23 -6.94
CA ALA A 112 4.96 6.96 -6.08
C ALA A 112 6.30 7.30 -6.76
N ASP A 113 6.40 7.15 -8.09
CA ASP A 113 7.61 7.48 -8.85
C ASP A 113 7.80 8.95 -9.20
N LYS A 114 6.73 9.77 -9.23
CA LYS A 114 6.89 11.16 -9.70
C LYS A 114 7.68 12.00 -8.70
N GLN A 115 7.57 11.70 -7.40
CA GLN A 115 8.44 12.24 -6.34
C GLN A 115 8.43 11.29 -5.13
N ARG A 116 9.42 10.38 -5.01
CA ARG A 116 9.72 9.69 -3.74
C ARG A 116 10.25 10.71 -2.73
N ASN A 117 9.35 11.53 -2.20
CA ASN A 117 9.62 12.47 -1.14
C ASN A 117 9.11 11.90 0.20
N PRO A 118 9.60 12.42 1.33
CA PRO A 118 9.22 11.94 2.66
C PRO A 118 7.70 11.95 2.90
N SER A 119 7.02 13.02 2.48
CA SER A 119 5.58 13.18 2.67
C SER A 119 4.75 12.12 1.94
N ASN A 120 5.13 11.79 0.71
CA ASN A 120 4.47 10.76 -0.09
C ASN A 120 4.69 9.37 0.53
N ALA A 121 5.90 9.08 1.01
CA ALA A 121 6.21 7.80 1.64
C ALA A 121 5.38 7.58 2.92
N VAL A 122 5.30 8.60 3.81
CA VAL A 122 4.47 8.51 5.02
C VAL A 122 3.00 8.38 4.67
N SER A 123 2.51 9.15 3.70
CA SER A 123 1.11 9.07 3.27
C SER A 123 0.78 7.71 2.67
N LEU A 124 1.69 7.10 1.91
CA LEU A 124 1.50 5.77 1.35
C LEU A 124 1.47 4.67 2.43
N ILE A 125 2.26 4.82 3.50
CA ILE A 125 2.20 3.91 4.66
C ILE A 125 0.85 4.02 5.37
N GLU A 126 0.33 5.24 5.54
CA GLU A 126 -1.01 5.48 6.08
C GLU A 126 -2.08 4.86 5.19
N ASP A 127 -1.97 5.02 3.87
CA ASP A 127 -2.86 4.41 2.88
C ASP A 127 -2.86 2.88 3.02
N PHE A 128 -1.69 2.24 3.08
CA PHE A 128 -1.60 0.80 3.30
C PHE A 128 -2.12 0.38 4.68
N ALA A 129 -1.87 1.15 5.73
CA ALA A 129 -2.35 0.82 7.07
C ALA A 129 -3.90 0.82 7.12
N GLU A 130 -4.53 1.79 6.44
CA GLU A 130 -5.98 1.85 6.25
C GLU A 130 -6.51 0.68 5.42
N MET A 131 -5.82 0.32 4.32
CA MET A 131 -6.19 -0.81 3.48
C MET A 131 -6.13 -2.15 4.21
N LEU A 132 -5.05 -2.40 4.96
CA LEU A 132 -4.73 -3.70 5.57
C LEU A 132 -5.41 -3.91 6.92
N HIS A 133 -5.66 -2.83 7.66
CA HIS A 133 -6.27 -2.87 8.99
C HIS A 133 -7.50 -1.96 9.07
N PRO A 134 -8.56 -2.25 8.27
CA PRO A 134 -9.76 -1.42 8.25
C PRO A 134 -10.39 -1.33 9.64
N GLY A 135 -10.79 -0.11 10.03
CA GLY A 135 -11.41 0.18 11.32
C GLY A 135 -10.43 0.57 12.43
N TYR A 136 -9.13 0.32 12.26
CA TYR A 136 -8.09 0.81 13.19
C TYR A 136 -7.43 2.10 12.71
N PHE A 137 -7.36 2.27 11.39
CA PHE A 137 -6.88 3.45 10.70
C PHE A 137 -8.00 3.99 9.82
N ILE A 138 -8.22 5.30 9.89
CA ILE A 138 -9.19 6.03 9.07
C ILE A 138 -8.52 7.34 8.68
N PHE A 139 -7.97 7.38 7.48
CA PHE A 139 -7.31 8.57 6.91
C PHE A 139 -8.14 9.16 5.76
N GLY A 140 -9.04 8.37 5.17
CA GLY A 140 -10.04 8.85 4.22
C GLY A 140 -9.54 8.95 2.79
N TYR A 141 -8.50 8.19 2.42
CA TYR A 141 -7.93 8.18 1.07
C TYR A 141 -8.53 7.10 0.15
N GLU A 142 -9.39 6.24 0.70
CA GLU A 142 -10.21 5.30 -0.09
C GLU A 142 -11.13 6.07 -1.04
N GLY A 143 -11.08 5.75 -2.34
CA GLY A 143 -11.84 6.43 -3.39
C GLY A 143 -11.05 7.49 -4.18
N ASP A 144 -9.90 7.94 -3.66
CA ASP A 144 -9.04 8.92 -4.35
C ASP A 144 -7.76 8.25 -4.88
N LYS A 145 -6.89 7.78 -3.98
CA LYS A 145 -5.62 7.14 -4.33
C LYS A 145 -5.75 5.65 -4.59
N TRP A 146 -6.70 5.00 -3.94
CA TRP A 146 -6.90 3.57 -4.04
C TRP A 146 -8.36 3.21 -3.88
N ILE A 147 -8.75 2.07 -4.44
CA ILE A 147 -10.11 1.53 -4.29
C ILE A 147 -10.07 0.03 -4.07
N ARG A 148 -11.03 -0.47 -3.30
CA ARG A 148 -11.33 -1.91 -3.23
C ARG A 148 -12.19 -2.32 -4.40
N PHE A 149 -11.77 -3.40 -5.04
CA PHE A 149 -12.49 -4.03 -6.13
C PHE A 149 -13.09 -5.34 -5.62
N GLY A 150 -14.42 -5.40 -5.60
CA GLY A 150 -15.21 -6.60 -5.35
C GLY A 150 -15.94 -7.00 -6.61
N VAL A 151 -15.97 -8.30 -6.92
CA VAL A 151 -16.72 -8.91 -8.01
C VAL A 151 -17.95 -9.61 -7.47
#